data_AF-A0A7V9RE75-F1
#
_entry.id   AF-A0A7V9RE75-F1
#
_cell.length_a   1.000
_cell.length_b   1.000
_cell.length_c   1.000
_cell.angle_alpha   90.00
_cell.angle_beta   90.00
_cell.angle_gamma   90.00
#
_symmetry.space_group_name_H-M   'P 1'
#
loop_
_entity.id
_entity.type
_entity.pdbx_description
1 polymer ?
#
loop_
_entity_poly.entity_id
_entity_poly.type
_entity_poly.pdbx_seq_one_letter_code
_entity_poly.pdbx_strand_id
1 'polypeptide(L)'
;LDPDPVPLAENLGALVGQVAPLGLGRLQFCERREYELSCNWKVFVDNYLDGGYHVPHLHAGLNSILEYTDYTIENFERFCLQSSPIDSSVQSMTASVRKGRALYYWVYPNLMLNWYEGYLDTNLVIPLGVDRVKVIFEFYFDDVSLERADVNRQSMAVSEKIQDEDHAICESVQRGLSSRAYGAGRLSVRREAGENLFHKLLARDLRGGLTR
;
A
#
# COMPACT_ATOMS: atom_id res chain seq x y z
N LEU A 1 -9.86 14.62 16.49
CA LEU A 1 -10.75 13.97 15.51
C LEU A 1 -11.94 14.88 15.30
N ASP A 2 -12.46 14.95 14.07
CA ASP A 2 -13.60 15.82 13.72
C ASP A 2 -14.86 15.35 14.45
N PRO A 3 -15.54 16.19 15.25
CA PRO A 3 -16.79 15.82 15.90
C PRO A 3 -17.97 15.70 14.93
N ASP A 4 -17.87 16.22 13.70
CA ASP A 4 -18.93 16.18 12.68
C ASP A 4 -18.41 15.61 11.35
N PRO A 5 -18.04 14.32 11.31
CA PRO A 5 -17.46 13.71 10.12
C PRO A 5 -18.53 13.47 9.05
N VAL A 6 -18.11 13.61 7.78
CA VAL A 6 -18.88 13.08 6.65
C VAL A 6 -19.12 11.57 6.86
N PRO A 7 -20.33 11.05 6.59
CA PRO A 7 -20.62 9.62 6.72
C PRO A 7 -19.59 8.75 5.99
N LEU A 8 -19.19 7.64 6.60
CA LEU A 8 -18.12 6.79 6.05
C LEU A 8 -18.42 6.31 4.63
N ALA A 9 -19.66 5.89 4.35
CA ALA A 9 -20.05 5.43 3.02
C ALA A 9 -19.90 6.52 1.95
N GLU A 10 -20.20 7.78 2.30
CA GLU A 10 -19.99 8.93 1.42
C GLU A 10 -18.51 9.23 1.25
N ASN A 11 -17.72 9.13 2.34
CA ASN A 11 -16.27 9.35 2.29
C ASN A 11 -15.53 8.31 1.42
N LEU A 12 -15.94 7.05 1.49
CA LEU A 12 -15.38 5.96 0.68
C LEU A 12 -15.87 6.01 -0.78
N GLY A 13 -17.08 6.52 -1.01
CA GLY A 13 -17.64 6.73 -2.34
C GLY A 13 -17.59 5.48 -3.22
N ALA A 14 -17.00 5.61 -4.42
CA ALA A 14 -16.91 4.54 -5.41
C ALA A 14 -16.12 3.31 -4.92
N LEU A 15 -15.28 3.43 -3.88
CA LEU A 15 -14.50 2.31 -3.35
C LEU A 15 -15.41 1.16 -2.92
N VAL A 16 -16.55 1.46 -2.29
CA VAL A 16 -17.48 0.44 -1.78
C VAL A 16 -17.93 -0.51 -2.90
N GLY A 17 -18.23 0.03 -4.08
CA GLY A 17 -18.61 -0.76 -5.25
C GLY A 17 -17.46 -1.57 -5.84
N GLN A 18 -16.22 -1.08 -5.75
CA GLN A 18 -15.04 -1.79 -6.27
C GLN A 18 -14.60 -2.95 -5.37
N VAL A 19 -14.69 -2.78 -4.05
CA VAL A 19 -14.25 -3.82 -3.10
C VAL A 19 -15.33 -4.85 -2.80
N ALA A 20 -16.60 -4.55 -3.04
CA ALA A 20 -17.70 -5.48 -2.78
C ALA A 20 -17.56 -6.84 -3.51
N PRO A 21 -17.21 -6.91 -4.82
CA PRO A 21 -17.01 -8.17 -5.53
C PRO A 21 -15.84 -9.01 -4.99
N LEU A 22 -14.87 -8.37 -4.32
CA LEU A 22 -13.70 -9.04 -3.73
C LEU A 22 -14.08 -9.93 -2.55
N GLY A 23 -15.28 -9.73 -1.98
CA GLY A 23 -15.83 -10.57 -0.93
C GLY A 23 -14.99 -10.57 0.35
N LEU A 24 -14.47 -9.41 0.76
CA LEU A 24 -13.59 -9.26 1.92
C LEU A 24 -14.19 -9.83 3.22
N GLY A 25 -15.52 -9.86 3.35
CA GLY A 25 -16.21 -10.46 4.50
C GLY A 25 -16.10 -11.99 4.63
N ARG A 26 -15.54 -12.67 3.62
CA ARG A 26 -15.20 -14.11 3.70
C ARG A 26 -13.80 -14.35 4.26
N LEU A 27 -12.96 -13.31 4.30
CA LEU A 27 -11.61 -13.42 4.81
C LEU A 27 -11.62 -13.37 6.35
N GLN A 28 -10.73 -14.15 6.93
CA GLN A 28 -10.59 -14.32 8.37
C GLN A 28 -9.25 -13.74 8.81
N PHE A 29 -9.27 -12.99 9.91
CA PHE A 29 -8.05 -12.46 10.52
C PHE A 29 -7.13 -13.61 10.93
N CYS A 30 -5.85 -13.50 10.57
CA CYS A 30 -4.81 -14.46 10.91
C CYS A 30 -3.80 -13.87 11.90
N GLU A 31 -3.19 -12.74 11.55
CA GLU A 31 -2.08 -12.17 12.32
C GLU A 31 -2.00 -10.65 12.12
N ARG A 32 -1.50 -9.95 13.15
CA ARG A 32 -1.12 -8.54 13.09
C ARG A 32 0.37 -8.40 13.35
N ARG A 33 1.04 -7.55 12.57
CA ARG A 33 2.44 -7.12 12.78
C ARG A 33 2.52 -5.61 12.83
N GLU A 34 3.42 -5.08 13.65
CA GLU A 34 3.63 -3.64 13.79
C GLU A 34 5.10 -3.32 13.54
N TYR A 35 5.35 -2.31 12.70
CA TYR A 35 6.68 -1.86 12.33
C TYR A 35 6.83 -0.38 12.66
N GLU A 36 7.94 0.01 13.30
CA GLU A 36 8.29 1.41 13.49
C GLU A 36 9.44 1.79 12.58
N LEU A 37 9.28 2.89 11.84
CA LEU A 37 10.25 3.37 10.87
C LEU A 37 10.67 4.81 11.20
N SER A 38 11.94 5.11 10.93
CA SER A 38 12.52 6.45 11.09
C SER A 38 12.27 7.33 9.86
N CYS A 39 11.00 7.47 9.48
CA CYS A 39 10.57 8.35 8.40
C CYS A 39 9.26 9.06 8.73
N ASN A 40 9.00 10.15 8.01
CA ASN A 40 7.69 10.79 8.02
C ASN A 40 6.64 9.85 7.41
N TRP A 41 5.43 9.82 7.95
CA TRP A 41 4.34 8.98 7.42
C TRP A 41 4.07 9.17 5.92
N LYS A 42 4.27 10.40 5.41
CA LYS A 42 4.10 10.70 3.98
C LYS A 42 5.11 9.96 3.11
N VAL A 43 6.34 9.77 3.59
CA VAL A 43 7.38 9.04 2.86
C VAL A 43 6.97 7.57 2.65
N PHE A 44 6.35 6.96 3.66
CA PHE A 44 5.85 5.58 3.51
C PHE A 44 4.67 5.50 2.54
N VAL A 45 3.79 6.50 2.55
CA VAL A 45 2.68 6.59 1.58
C VAL A 45 3.21 6.84 0.15
N ASP A 46 4.20 7.72 -0.02
CA ASP A 46 4.86 7.99 -1.30
C ASP A 46 5.50 6.71 -1.85
N ASN A 47 6.22 5.96 -1.02
CA ASN A 47 6.83 4.68 -1.40
C ASN A 47 5.80 3.68 -1.96
N TYR A 48 4.63 3.58 -1.34
CA TYR A 48 3.56 2.70 -1.83
C TYR A 48 2.93 3.18 -3.15
N LEU A 49 2.95 4.49 -3.41
CA LEU A 49 2.20 5.14 -4.50
C LEU A 49 3.01 5.43 -5.76
N ASP A 50 4.27 4.97 -5.80
CA ASP A 50 5.20 5.30 -6.88
C ASP A 50 4.93 4.57 -8.21
N GLY A 51 3.87 3.76 -8.27
CA GLY A 51 3.49 3.01 -9.46
C GLY A 51 4.41 1.83 -9.76
N GLY A 52 5.05 1.27 -8.73
CA GLY A 52 6.05 0.22 -8.86
C GLY A 52 7.31 0.70 -9.55
N TYR A 53 7.66 1.99 -9.42
CA TYR A 53 8.86 2.53 -10.06
C TYR A 53 10.14 2.01 -9.40
N HIS A 54 10.12 1.84 -8.08
CA HIS A 54 11.23 1.26 -7.31
C HIS A 54 11.29 -0.28 -7.42
N VAL A 55 10.18 -0.95 -7.75
CA VAL A 55 10.04 -2.41 -7.73
C VAL A 55 11.10 -3.14 -8.59
N PRO A 56 11.36 -2.77 -9.87
CA PRO A 56 12.38 -3.43 -10.68
C PRO A 56 13.81 -3.31 -10.16
N HIS A 57 14.06 -2.29 -9.33
CA HIS A 57 15.39 -1.97 -8.84
C HIS A 57 15.66 -2.54 -7.44
N LEU A 58 14.61 -2.77 -6.65
CA LEU A 58 14.75 -3.03 -5.21
C LEU A 58 14.02 -4.30 -4.75
N HIS A 59 12.93 -4.71 -5.39
CA HIS A 59 12.14 -5.89 -5.00
C HIS A 59 12.26 -7.03 -6.01
N ALA A 60 13.42 -7.70 -6.06
CA ALA A 60 13.65 -8.81 -7.00
C ALA A 60 12.56 -9.91 -6.90
N GLY A 61 12.00 -10.14 -5.71
CA GLY A 61 10.92 -11.10 -5.48
C GLY A 61 9.56 -10.67 -6.04
N LEU A 62 9.12 -9.44 -5.77
CA LEU A 62 7.84 -8.91 -6.25
C LEU A 62 7.88 -8.62 -7.76
N ASN A 63 9.00 -8.06 -8.23
CA ASN A 63 9.24 -7.79 -9.65
C ASN A 63 9.17 -9.07 -10.50
N SER A 64 9.48 -10.23 -9.93
CA SER A 64 9.45 -11.50 -10.67
C SER A 64 8.05 -11.96 -11.08
N ILE A 65 6.98 -11.45 -10.47
CA ILE A 65 5.61 -11.93 -10.71
C ILE A 65 4.64 -10.87 -11.22
N LEU A 66 5.01 -9.58 -11.14
CA LEU A 66 4.20 -8.49 -11.66
C LEU A 66 4.50 -8.31 -13.15
N GLU A 67 3.45 -8.36 -13.97
CA GLU A 67 3.57 -8.06 -15.39
C GLU A 67 3.60 -6.54 -15.59
N TYR A 68 4.81 -5.98 -15.62
CA TYR A 68 5.03 -4.54 -15.62
C TYR A 68 4.44 -3.81 -16.83
N THR A 69 4.23 -4.52 -17.95
CA THR A 69 3.55 -3.99 -19.13
C THR A 69 2.06 -3.75 -18.91
N ASP A 70 1.42 -4.56 -18.05
CA ASP A 70 -0.01 -4.53 -17.78
C ASP A 70 -0.33 -3.92 -16.40
N TYR A 71 0.65 -3.24 -15.80
CA TYR A 71 0.48 -2.48 -14.57
C TYR A 71 -0.29 -1.18 -14.83
N THR A 72 -1.46 -1.04 -14.22
CA THR A 72 -2.36 0.12 -14.37
C THR A 72 -2.49 0.88 -13.07
N ILE A 73 -2.73 2.19 -13.16
CA ILE A 73 -3.03 3.07 -12.02
C ILE A 73 -4.27 3.88 -12.38
N GLU A 74 -5.30 3.75 -11.56
CA GLU A 74 -6.58 4.44 -11.74
C GLU A 74 -6.86 5.30 -10.50
N ASN A 75 -7.02 6.61 -10.72
CA ASN A 75 -7.30 7.58 -9.67
C ASN A 75 -8.79 7.84 -9.53
N PHE A 76 -9.25 7.89 -8.29
CA PHE A 76 -10.61 8.27 -7.91
C PHE A 76 -10.56 9.48 -6.98
N GLU A 77 -11.70 9.83 -6.38
CA GLU A 77 -11.80 11.07 -5.60
C GLU A 77 -10.90 11.08 -4.36
N ARG A 78 -10.87 9.98 -3.60
CA ARG A 78 -10.12 9.86 -2.33
C ARG A 78 -9.33 8.55 -2.21
N PHE A 79 -9.12 7.86 -3.32
CA PHE A 79 -8.35 6.62 -3.37
C PHE A 79 -7.79 6.41 -4.78
N CYS A 80 -6.82 5.52 -4.92
CA CYS A 80 -6.39 5.00 -6.21
C CYS A 80 -6.29 3.48 -6.17
N LEU A 81 -6.37 2.85 -7.34
CA LEU A 81 -6.15 1.43 -7.56
C LEU A 81 -4.92 1.26 -8.44
N GLN A 82 -3.90 0.57 -7.94
CA GLN A 82 -2.80 0.05 -8.74
C GLN A 82 -3.04 -1.45 -8.98
N SER A 83 -2.83 -1.93 -10.21
CA SER A 83 -3.27 -3.27 -10.54
C SER A 83 -2.47 -3.94 -11.64
N SER A 84 -2.21 -5.24 -11.48
CA SER A 84 -1.44 -6.07 -12.42
C SER A 84 -1.95 -7.50 -12.41
N PRO A 85 -2.00 -8.20 -13.55
CA PRO A 85 -2.16 -9.65 -13.53
C PRO A 85 -0.95 -10.28 -12.81
N ILE A 86 -1.17 -11.46 -12.21
CA ILE A 86 -0.10 -12.28 -11.64
C ILE A 86 0.28 -13.35 -12.65
N ASP A 87 1.56 -13.38 -13.05
CA ASP A 87 2.06 -14.47 -13.87
C ASP A 87 2.33 -15.72 -13.02
N SER A 88 1.32 -16.60 -12.99
CA SER A 88 1.41 -17.89 -12.29
C SER A 88 2.34 -18.91 -12.96
N SER A 89 2.88 -18.63 -14.15
CA SER A 89 3.84 -19.50 -14.84
C SER A 89 5.27 -19.36 -14.31
N VAL A 90 5.56 -18.27 -13.60
CA VAL A 90 6.86 -18.04 -12.96
C VAL A 90 7.01 -18.92 -11.72
N GLN A 91 8.06 -19.73 -11.67
CA GLN A 91 8.43 -20.47 -10.47
C GLN A 91 9.09 -19.54 -9.45
N SER A 92 8.28 -18.93 -8.58
CA SER A 92 8.76 -18.17 -7.42
C SER A 92 7.91 -18.47 -6.18
N MET A 93 8.48 -18.25 -4.98
CA MET A 93 7.70 -18.37 -3.74
C MET A 93 6.48 -17.43 -3.76
N THR A 94 6.64 -16.22 -4.30
CA THR A 94 5.57 -15.24 -4.44
C THR A 94 4.44 -15.75 -5.34
N ALA A 95 4.75 -16.35 -6.51
CA ALA A 95 3.74 -16.91 -7.41
C ALA A 95 3.00 -18.12 -6.81
N SER A 96 3.65 -18.86 -5.89
CA SER A 96 3.01 -20.01 -5.22
C SER A 96 1.93 -19.61 -4.20
N VAL A 97 1.97 -18.38 -3.69
CA VAL A 97 1.07 -17.87 -2.63
C VAL A 97 0.19 -16.69 -3.08
N ARG A 98 0.38 -16.18 -4.30
CA ARG A 98 -0.42 -15.10 -4.91
C ARG A 98 -1.12 -15.63 -6.15
N LYS A 99 -2.43 -15.39 -6.26
CA LYS A 99 -3.28 -15.87 -7.37
C LYS A 99 -4.13 -14.75 -7.94
N GLY A 100 -4.58 -14.94 -9.18
CA GLY A 100 -5.48 -14.04 -9.87
C GLY A 100 -4.80 -12.72 -10.27
N ARG A 101 -5.27 -11.62 -9.70
CA ARG A 101 -4.81 -10.26 -10.02
C ARG A 101 -4.41 -9.55 -8.74
N ALA A 102 -3.28 -8.84 -8.77
CA ALA A 102 -2.92 -7.91 -7.72
C ALA A 102 -3.81 -6.67 -7.81
N LEU A 103 -4.48 -6.36 -6.70
CA LEU A 103 -5.25 -5.12 -6.53
C LEU A 103 -4.71 -4.39 -5.30
N TYR A 104 -4.04 -3.26 -5.54
CA TYR A 104 -3.41 -2.43 -4.52
C TYR A 104 -4.19 -1.12 -4.39
N TYR A 105 -5.06 -1.04 -3.39
CA TYR A 105 -5.80 0.16 -3.10
C TYR A 105 -5.03 1.01 -2.10
N TRP A 106 -4.87 2.29 -2.39
CA TRP A 106 -4.55 3.29 -1.36
C TRP A 106 -5.78 4.14 -1.12
N VAL A 107 -6.21 4.22 0.13
CA VAL A 107 -7.37 4.97 0.62
C VAL A 107 -6.86 6.12 1.47
N TYR A 108 -7.17 7.34 1.05
CA TYR A 108 -6.71 8.55 1.74
C TYR A 108 -7.26 8.60 3.17
N PRO A 109 -6.44 8.97 4.18
CA PRO A 109 -5.08 9.48 4.01
C PRO A 109 -3.98 8.42 4.04
N ASN A 110 -4.21 7.26 4.66
CA ASN A 110 -3.12 6.47 5.24
C ASN A 110 -3.41 4.96 5.35
N LEU A 111 -4.35 4.44 4.56
CA LEU A 111 -4.70 3.02 4.56
C LEU A 111 -4.40 2.41 3.18
N MET A 112 -3.73 1.27 3.17
CA MET A 112 -3.54 0.46 1.98
C MET A 112 -4.27 -0.88 2.12
N LEU A 113 -4.79 -1.41 1.01
CA LEU A 113 -5.38 -2.74 0.90
C LEU A 113 -4.68 -3.48 -0.24
N ASN A 114 -3.96 -4.54 0.10
CA ASN A 114 -3.24 -5.39 -0.86
C ASN A 114 -4.01 -6.69 -1.02
N TRP A 115 -4.84 -6.75 -2.06
CA TRP A 115 -5.72 -7.88 -2.30
C TRP A 115 -5.19 -8.78 -3.41
N TYR A 116 -5.34 -10.07 -3.18
CA TYR A 116 -5.14 -11.16 -4.12
C TYR A 116 -6.27 -12.18 -3.91
N GLU A 117 -6.46 -13.12 -4.83
CA GLU A 117 -7.49 -14.14 -4.64
C GLU A 117 -7.25 -14.96 -3.36
N GLY A 118 -8.20 -14.94 -2.43
CA GLY A 118 -8.14 -15.64 -1.14
C GLY A 118 -7.29 -14.97 -0.05
N TYR A 119 -6.73 -13.78 -0.31
CA TYR A 119 -5.82 -13.11 0.62
C TYR A 119 -5.96 -11.58 0.59
N LEU A 120 -5.85 -10.97 1.77
CA LEU A 120 -5.74 -9.53 1.93
C LEU A 120 -4.68 -9.24 3.00
N ASP A 121 -3.80 -8.29 2.73
CA ASP A 121 -3.12 -7.55 3.79
C ASP A 121 -3.51 -6.07 3.78
N THR A 122 -3.58 -5.48 4.97
CA THR A 122 -3.85 -4.05 5.14
C THR A 122 -2.63 -3.37 5.73
N ASN A 123 -2.35 -2.12 5.32
CA ASN A 123 -1.26 -1.32 5.88
C ASN A 123 -1.85 -0.02 6.42
N LEU A 124 -1.94 0.12 7.73
CA LEU A 124 -2.41 1.35 8.38
C LEU A 124 -1.22 2.16 8.88
N VAL A 125 -1.02 3.34 8.30
CA VAL A 125 0.15 4.20 8.56
C VAL A 125 -0.18 5.24 9.63
N ILE A 126 0.39 5.09 10.82
CA ILE A 126 0.14 5.94 11.98
C ILE A 126 1.34 6.87 12.23
N PRO A 127 1.20 8.19 12.04
CA PRO A 127 2.27 9.13 12.35
C PRO A 127 2.54 9.17 13.86
N LEU A 128 3.80 8.99 14.26
CA LEU A 128 4.26 9.10 15.65
C LEU A 128 5.10 10.37 15.90
N GLY A 129 5.54 11.03 14.83
CA GLY A 129 6.33 12.24 14.84
C GLY A 129 6.55 12.80 13.43
N VAL A 130 7.38 13.83 13.32
CA VAL A 130 7.74 14.41 12.01
C VAL A 130 8.66 13.50 11.20
N ASP A 131 9.32 12.55 11.85
CA ASP A 131 10.34 11.63 11.32
C ASP A 131 10.19 10.22 11.90
N ARG A 132 9.03 9.90 12.49
CA ARG A 132 8.70 8.58 13.02
C ARG A 132 7.29 8.18 12.65
N VAL A 133 7.14 6.96 12.19
CA VAL A 133 5.86 6.36 11.81
C VAL A 133 5.76 4.94 12.36
N LYS A 134 4.54 4.51 12.68
CA LYS A 134 4.22 3.11 12.90
C LYS A 134 3.31 2.62 11.80
N VAL A 135 3.61 1.47 11.20
CA VAL A 135 2.75 0.83 10.22
C VAL A 135 2.23 -0.47 10.80
N ILE A 136 0.91 -0.61 10.80
CA ILE A 136 0.22 -1.82 11.29
C ILE A 136 -0.17 -2.63 10.06
N PHE A 137 0.35 -3.85 9.99
CA PHE A 137 0.00 -4.86 9.01
C PHE A 137 -1.01 -5.84 9.61
N GLU A 138 -2.14 -6.06 8.95
CA GLU A 138 -3.07 -7.12 9.30
C GLU A 138 -3.27 -8.07 8.13
N PHE A 139 -3.14 -9.37 8.40
CA PHE A 139 -3.22 -10.42 7.39
C PHE A 139 -4.53 -11.18 7.52
N TYR A 140 -5.21 -11.35 6.39
CA TYR A 140 -6.48 -12.06 6.28
C TYR A 140 -6.42 -13.09 5.15
N PHE A 141 -6.98 -14.27 5.42
CA PHE A 141 -7.04 -15.39 4.47
C PHE A 141 -8.45 -15.95 4.41
N ASP A 142 -8.84 -16.56 3.29
CA ASP A 142 -10.11 -17.27 3.16
C ASP A 142 -10.19 -18.57 4.01
N ASP A 143 -9.04 -19.14 4.35
CA ASP A 143 -8.91 -20.33 5.20
C ASP A 143 -7.71 -20.21 6.16
N VAL A 144 -7.99 -20.12 7.47
CA VAL A 144 -6.99 -20.08 8.56
C VAL A 144 -6.88 -21.41 9.33
N SER A 145 -7.34 -22.51 8.74
CA SER A 145 -7.23 -23.85 9.34
C SER A 145 -5.77 -24.30 9.54
N LEU A 146 -5.58 -25.28 10.42
CA LEU A 146 -4.26 -25.89 10.66
C LEU A 146 -3.66 -26.49 9.38
N GLU A 147 -4.49 -26.97 8.45
CA GLU A 147 -4.05 -27.53 7.16
C GLU A 147 -3.44 -26.46 6.24
N ARG A 148 -3.90 -25.21 6.36
CA ARG A 148 -3.42 -24.06 5.57
C ARG A 148 -2.35 -23.24 6.28
N ALA A 149 -2.06 -23.53 7.55
CA ALA A 149 -1.18 -22.74 8.39
C ALA A 149 0.23 -22.55 7.80
N ASP A 150 0.81 -23.58 7.18
CA ASP A 150 2.12 -23.47 6.53
C ASP A 150 2.11 -22.56 5.31
N VAL A 151 1.06 -22.64 4.47
CA VAL A 151 0.92 -21.79 3.29
C VAL A 151 0.69 -20.34 3.70
N ASN A 152 -0.13 -20.09 4.72
CA ASN A 152 -0.38 -18.75 5.23
C ASN A 152 0.90 -18.15 5.85
N ARG A 153 1.67 -18.95 6.60
CA ARG A 153 2.99 -18.53 7.11
C ARG A 153 3.95 -18.15 5.98
N GLN A 154 4.04 -18.97 4.92
CA GLN A 154 4.89 -18.65 3.77
C GLN A 154 4.42 -17.38 3.07
N SER A 155 3.11 -17.20 2.91
CA SER A 155 2.54 -15.98 2.36
C SER A 155 2.92 -14.73 3.17
N MET A 156 2.84 -14.79 4.51
CA MET A 156 3.23 -13.68 5.37
C MET A 156 4.73 -13.41 5.33
N ALA A 157 5.57 -14.45 5.25
CA ALA A 157 7.02 -14.31 5.13
C ALA A 157 7.43 -13.62 3.81
N VAL A 158 6.69 -13.86 2.72
CA VAL A 158 6.89 -13.13 1.45
C VAL A 158 6.57 -11.65 1.62
N SER A 159 5.47 -11.30 2.28
CA SER A 159 5.13 -9.90 2.57
C SER A 159 6.18 -9.24 3.48
N GLU A 160 6.64 -9.94 4.51
CA GLU A 160 7.66 -9.44 5.45
C GLU A 160 8.96 -9.05 4.76
N LYS A 161 9.45 -9.89 3.85
CA LYS A 161 10.65 -9.57 3.08
C LYS A 161 10.50 -8.27 2.27
N ILE A 162 9.35 -8.07 1.65
CA ILE A 162 9.07 -6.84 0.90
C ILE A 162 9.03 -5.63 1.86
N GLN A 163 8.44 -5.80 3.04
CA GLN A 163 8.38 -4.73 4.05
C GLN A 163 9.76 -4.33 4.60
N ASP A 164 10.66 -5.29 4.82
CA ASP A 164 12.04 -4.99 5.25
C ASP A 164 12.79 -4.17 4.19
N GLU A 165 12.57 -4.49 2.92
CA GLU A 165 13.13 -3.75 1.78
C GLU A 165 12.57 -2.31 1.72
N ASP A 166 11.24 -2.16 1.86
CA ASP A 166 10.54 -0.85 1.91
C ASP A 166 11.00 0.02 3.09
N HIS A 167 11.24 -0.59 4.25
CA HIS A 167 11.74 0.10 5.44
C HIS A 167 13.07 0.79 5.14
N ALA A 168 14.04 0.03 4.60
CA ALA A 168 15.36 0.57 4.28
C ALA A 168 15.29 1.75 3.30
N ILE A 169 14.39 1.69 2.31
CA ILE A 169 14.15 2.74 1.32
C ILE A 169 13.60 4.00 2.00
N CYS A 170 12.54 3.85 2.78
CA CYS A 170 11.88 4.97 3.45
C CYS A 170 12.82 5.76 4.36
N GLU A 171 13.65 5.07 5.14
CA GLU A 171 14.63 5.75 6.00
C GLU A 171 15.75 6.41 5.18
N SER A 172 16.16 5.80 4.07
CA SER A 172 17.13 6.41 3.16
C SER A 172 16.60 7.69 2.53
N VAL A 173 15.36 7.66 2.03
CA VAL A 173 14.67 8.84 1.51
C VAL A 173 14.56 9.91 2.59
N GLN A 174 14.12 9.57 3.81
CA GLN A 174 14.03 10.53 4.91
C GLN A 174 15.37 11.22 5.20
N ARG A 175 16.48 10.47 5.22
CA ARG A 175 17.83 11.05 5.40
C ARG A 175 18.17 12.02 4.27
N GLY A 176 17.84 11.67 3.02
CA GLY A 176 18.06 12.52 1.86
C GLY A 176 17.25 13.81 1.89
N LEU A 177 15.97 13.72 2.28
CA LEU A 177 15.06 14.86 2.41
C LEU A 177 15.51 15.88 3.47
N SER A 178 16.23 15.42 4.50
CA SER A 178 16.81 16.29 5.53
C SER A 178 18.06 17.06 5.07
N SER A 179 18.58 16.79 3.87
CA SER A 179 19.73 17.52 3.32
C SER A 179 19.36 18.94 2.94
N ARG A 180 20.21 19.91 3.30
CA ARG A 180 20.07 21.31 2.87
C ARG A 180 20.13 21.52 1.35
N ALA A 181 20.68 20.54 0.62
CA ALA A 181 20.74 20.58 -0.84
C ALA A 181 19.44 20.12 -1.50
N TYR A 182 18.53 19.48 -0.75
CA TYR A 182 17.25 19.05 -1.28
C TYR A 182 16.29 20.25 -1.40
N GLY A 183 15.52 20.28 -2.50
CA GLY A 183 14.50 21.30 -2.76
C GLY A 183 13.12 20.66 -2.92
N ALA A 184 12.83 20.16 -4.12
CA ALA A 184 11.61 19.43 -4.41
C ALA A 184 11.87 18.36 -5.49
N GLY A 185 11.30 17.18 -5.30
CA GLY A 185 11.24 16.12 -6.30
C GLY A 185 10.28 16.44 -7.44
N ARG A 186 10.46 15.78 -8.58
CA ARG A 186 9.51 15.82 -9.70
C ARG A 186 8.86 14.45 -9.84
N LEU A 187 7.54 14.45 -9.94
CA LEU A 187 6.78 13.24 -10.17
C LEU A 187 6.77 12.85 -11.65
N SER A 188 6.93 11.56 -11.93
CA SER A 188 6.71 10.90 -13.19
C SER A 188 5.22 10.86 -13.50
N VAL A 189 4.79 11.66 -14.47
CA VAL A 189 3.38 11.71 -14.92
C VAL A 189 2.84 10.34 -15.34
N ARG A 190 3.71 9.45 -15.85
CA ARG A 190 3.32 8.12 -16.32
C ARG A 190 3.15 7.10 -15.19
N ARG A 191 3.87 7.26 -14.08
CA ARG A 191 3.97 6.22 -13.04
C ARG A 191 3.47 6.66 -11.67
N GLU A 192 3.67 7.91 -11.31
CA GLU A 192 3.39 8.41 -9.95
C GLU A 192 2.03 9.15 -9.92
N ALA A 193 1.05 8.61 -10.64
CA ALA A 193 -0.29 9.21 -10.72
C ALA A 193 -1.02 9.13 -9.36
N GLY A 194 -0.88 8.02 -8.63
CA GLY A 194 -1.41 7.85 -7.27
C GLY A 194 -0.74 8.80 -6.29
N GLU A 195 0.58 8.92 -6.35
CA GLU A 195 1.35 9.86 -5.52
C GLU A 195 0.94 11.31 -5.78
N ASN A 196 0.71 11.67 -7.06
CA ASN A 196 0.19 12.99 -7.41
C ASN A 196 -1.19 13.27 -6.78
N LEU A 197 -2.10 12.29 -6.80
CA LEU A 197 -3.40 12.39 -6.15
C LEU A 197 -3.24 12.62 -4.65
N PHE A 198 -2.35 11.84 -3.99
CA PHE A 198 -2.06 11.99 -2.57
C PHE A 198 -1.61 13.41 -2.21
N HIS A 199 -0.59 13.94 -2.88
CA HIS A 199 -0.11 15.30 -2.59
C HIS A 199 -1.15 16.38 -2.89
N LYS A 200 -2.01 16.19 -3.89
CA LYS A 200 -3.14 17.09 -4.16
C LYS A 200 -4.17 17.10 -3.03
N LEU A 201 -4.59 15.93 -2.55
CA LEU A 201 -5.56 15.80 -1.46
C LEU A 201 -4.99 16.36 -0.16
N LEU A 202 -3.73 16.02 0.15
CA LEU A 202 -3.04 16.53 1.32
C LEU A 202 -2.90 18.06 1.27
N ALA A 203 -2.48 18.62 0.13
CA ALA A 203 -2.33 20.07 -0.02
C ALA A 203 -3.68 20.80 0.07
N ARG A 204 -4.78 20.19 -0.41
CA ARG A 204 -6.13 20.74 -0.25
C ARG A 204 -6.53 20.77 1.22
N ASP A 205 -6.36 19.66 1.93
CA ASP A 205 -6.78 19.54 3.33
C ASP A 205 -5.92 20.43 4.25
N LEU A 206 -4.60 20.52 4.02
CA LEU A 206 -3.72 21.43 4.76
C LEU A 206 -4.10 22.90 4.53
N ARG A 207 -4.42 23.29 3.29
CA ARG A 207 -4.89 24.66 3.00
C ARG A 207 -6.25 24.94 3.66
N GLY A 208 -7.18 23.98 3.60
CA GLY A 208 -8.48 24.11 4.25
C GLY A 208 -8.37 24.23 5.77
N GLY A 209 -7.45 23.47 6.38
CA GLY A 209 -7.18 23.53 7.82
C GLY A 209 -6.57 24.85 8.28
N LEU A 210 -5.84 25.56 7.41
CA LEU A 210 -5.34 26.91 7.71
C LEU A 210 -6.43 27.99 7.65
N THR A 211 -7.58 27.69 7.05
CA THR A 211 -8.71 28.61 6.89
C THR A 211 -9.86 28.37 7.87
N ARG A 212 -9.78 27.33 8.70
CA ARG A 212 -10.71 27.03 9.80
C ARG A 212 -10.11 27.47 11.12
#